data_AF-A0AAD9Q7T5-F1
#
_entry.id   AF-A0AAD9Q7T5-F1
#
_cell.length_a   1.000
_cell.length_b   1.000
_cell.length_c   1.000
_cell.angle_alpha   90.00
_cell.angle_beta   90.00
_cell.angle_gamma   90.00
#
_symmetry.space_group_name_H-M   'P 1'
#
loop_
_entity.id
_entity.type
_entity.pdbx_description
1 polymer ?
#
loop_
_entity_poly.entity_id
_entity_poly.type
_entity_poly.pdbx_seq_one_letter_code
_entity_poly.pdbx_strand_id
1 'polypeptide(L)'
;MESMISLLANKMIDDIPELVNEMKKRKVEVEKELDSLSMSEVPESNEKKGALVMKLKHNLIFELNKLLFNNTSDSKGGEQVRKLFKTFHDDVFKVNPLYLRSDDEIREKQEKIEGVAAPLGDSSENSHLIQKLLYEKYQAMTTIYVEGKESRSLITVDAPVDQLLPMSEALVNKVEETLRDIVQDATNKSLFDFPALKQVVKAKVVNKIFDTKRDQTIEFIKQFLEMQKISTDAVLAPVPLPNELGIWDATLVTSPNKQRASHPSMISKTMKQMRYLSSKMYPDAVTTDITSAGPSSNDKEIEDMKRIRANVVRCFNVIKMNVCETVPRCIRHFFITKLVDGLSSALEEEDLVEFLQEKQEIREKRRLYRDQQQALEHALPKTDEVLKKLLHMAQGPSKGKKLEF
;
A
#
# COMPACT_ATOMS: atom_id res chain seq x y z
N MET A 1 10.69 -80.65 22.68
CA MET A 1 10.94 -79.29 23.20
C MET A 1 11.90 -78.63 22.24
N GLU A 2 11.43 -77.65 21.48
CA GLU A 2 12.34 -76.78 20.74
C GLU A 2 13.29 -76.12 21.74
N SER A 3 14.58 -76.16 21.43
CA SER A 3 15.59 -75.43 22.20
C SER A 3 15.28 -73.93 22.12
N MET A 4 15.54 -73.15 23.17
CA MET A 4 15.47 -71.68 23.09
C MET A 4 16.23 -71.12 21.87
N ILE A 5 17.29 -71.83 21.44
CA ILE A 5 18.10 -71.47 20.28
C ILE A 5 17.31 -71.62 18.97
N SER A 6 16.49 -72.66 18.80
CA SER A 6 15.68 -72.84 17.58
C SER A 6 14.52 -71.84 17.52
N LEU A 7 13.92 -71.54 18.67
CA LEU A 7 12.88 -70.52 18.80
C LEU A 7 13.41 -69.11 18.49
N LEU A 8 14.62 -68.80 18.97
CA LEU A 8 15.30 -67.54 18.66
C LEU A 8 15.68 -67.46 17.17
N ALA A 9 16.21 -68.54 16.59
CA ALA A 9 16.59 -68.57 15.18
C ALA A 9 15.41 -68.37 14.23
N ASN A 10 14.28 -69.04 14.49
CA ASN A 10 13.06 -68.87 13.69
C ASN A 10 12.52 -67.44 13.81
N LYS A 11 12.49 -66.88 15.02
CA LYS A 11 12.08 -65.48 15.22
C LYS A 11 13.01 -64.49 14.53
N MET A 12 14.31 -64.75 14.52
CA MET A 12 15.28 -63.93 13.78
C MET A 12 15.09 -64.01 12.25
N ILE A 13 14.66 -65.16 11.71
CA ILE A 13 14.38 -65.33 10.28
C ILE A 13 13.15 -64.51 9.86
N ASP A 14 12.14 -64.43 10.73
CA ASP A 14 10.90 -63.69 10.45
C ASP A 14 11.05 -62.17 10.68
N ASP A 15 11.65 -61.75 11.80
CA ASP A 15 11.67 -60.35 12.22
C ASP A 15 12.78 -59.51 11.53
N ILE A 16 13.93 -60.11 11.18
CA ILE A 16 15.07 -59.36 10.60
C ILE A 16 14.76 -58.79 9.20
N PRO A 17 14.12 -59.53 8.27
CA PRO A 17 13.70 -58.97 6.98
C PRO A 17 12.76 -57.77 7.13
N GLU A 18 11.79 -57.83 8.05
CA GLU A 18 10.87 -56.72 8.33
C GLU A 18 11.62 -55.51 8.89
N LEU A 19 12.51 -55.73 9.86
CA LEU A 19 13.36 -54.67 10.44
C LEU A 19 14.24 -54.00 9.38
N VAL A 20 14.86 -54.77 8.47
CA VAL A 20 15.67 -54.21 7.38
C VAL A 20 14.84 -53.34 6.43
N ASN A 21 13.61 -53.76 6.10
CA ASN A 21 12.71 -52.97 5.27
C ASN A 21 12.26 -51.68 5.96
N GLU A 22 11.93 -51.73 7.26
CA GLU A 22 11.62 -50.55 8.06
C GLU A 22 12.80 -49.58 8.14
N MET A 23 14.01 -50.10 8.39
CA MET A 23 15.23 -49.28 8.41
C MET A 23 15.50 -48.61 7.06
N LYS A 24 15.29 -49.31 5.94
CA LYS A 24 15.44 -48.75 4.58
C LYS A 24 14.41 -47.65 4.31
N LYS A 25 13.14 -47.89 4.66
CA LYS A 25 12.07 -46.89 4.54
C LYS A 25 12.37 -45.67 5.41
N ARG A 26 12.81 -45.89 6.64
CA ARG A 26 13.15 -44.82 7.58
C ARG A 26 14.35 -44.01 7.11
N LYS A 27 15.35 -44.64 6.50
CA LYS A 27 16.49 -43.94 5.87
C LYS A 27 16.02 -42.95 4.80
N VAL A 28 15.14 -43.38 3.89
CA VAL A 28 14.60 -42.51 2.82
C VAL A 28 13.77 -41.36 3.39
N GLU A 29 12.97 -41.61 4.42
CA GLU A 29 12.22 -40.55 5.12
C GLU A 29 13.14 -39.52 5.78
N VAL A 30 14.17 -40.00 6.49
CA VAL A 30 15.17 -39.15 7.16
C VAL A 30 15.96 -38.33 6.14
N GLU A 31 16.38 -38.92 5.02
CA GLU A 31 17.09 -38.21 3.93
C GLU A 31 16.22 -37.09 3.35
N LYS A 32 14.93 -37.35 3.08
CA LYS A 32 14.00 -36.35 2.57
C LYS A 32 13.77 -35.19 3.55
N GLU A 33 13.66 -35.49 4.85
CA GLU A 33 13.55 -34.47 5.89
C GLU A 33 14.86 -33.67 6.01
N LEU A 34 16.02 -34.32 5.93
CA LEU A 34 17.33 -33.66 5.95
C LEU A 34 17.52 -32.72 4.75
N ASP A 35 17.11 -33.15 3.55
CA ASP A 35 17.14 -32.30 2.36
C ASP A 35 16.28 -31.05 2.53
N SER A 36 15.10 -31.18 3.15
CA SER A 36 14.24 -30.02 3.45
C SER A 36 14.87 -29.06 4.48
N LEU A 37 15.59 -29.61 5.47
CA LEU A 37 16.29 -28.85 6.53
C LEU A 37 17.67 -28.34 6.10
N SER A 38 18.19 -28.79 4.96
CA SER A 38 19.48 -28.35 4.42
C SER A 38 19.41 -26.91 3.89
N MET A 39 18.21 -26.49 3.44
CA MET A 39 17.96 -25.14 2.92
C MET A 39 18.04 -24.05 3.99
N SER A 40 17.89 -24.43 5.27
CA SER A 40 18.00 -23.56 6.45
C SER A 40 19.35 -23.71 7.18
N GLU A 41 20.26 -24.54 6.66
CA GLU A 41 21.57 -24.75 7.26
C GLU A 41 22.45 -23.50 7.15
N VAL A 42 22.88 -22.99 8.30
CA VAL A 42 23.88 -21.92 8.36
C VAL A 42 25.26 -22.54 8.15
N PRO A 43 25.97 -22.22 7.05
CA PRO A 43 27.28 -22.78 6.77
C PRO A 43 28.31 -22.32 7.79
N GLU A 44 29.38 -23.09 8.00
CA GLU A 44 30.44 -22.71 8.94
C GLU A 44 31.39 -21.64 8.38
N SER A 45 31.65 -21.65 7.07
CA SER A 45 32.55 -20.68 6.42
C SER A 45 31.87 -19.35 6.13
N ASN A 46 32.58 -18.24 6.34
CA ASN A 46 32.06 -16.90 6.12
C ASN A 46 31.66 -16.65 4.65
N GLU A 47 32.39 -17.22 3.68
CA GLU A 47 32.03 -17.13 2.26
C GLU A 47 30.68 -17.79 1.94
N LYS A 48 30.42 -18.97 2.50
CA LYS A 48 29.15 -19.69 2.29
C LYS A 48 28.00 -19.02 3.05
N LYS A 49 28.25 -18.44 4.22
CA LYS A 49 27.26 -17.59 4.92
C LYS A 49 26.89 -16.38 4.09
N GLY A 50 27.86 -15.69 3.49
CA GLY A 50 27.62 -14.58 2.58
C GLY A 50 26.76 -14.98 1.38
N ALA A 51 27.03 -16.13 0.76
CA ALA A 51 26.23 -16.66 -0.34
C ALA A 51 24.77 -16.96 0.08
N LEU A 52 24.55 -17.52 1.28
CA LEU A 52 23.22 -17.76 1.82
C LEU A 52 22.46 -16.44 2.06
N VAL A 53 23.12 -15.44 2.66
CA VAL A 53 22.54 -14.10 2.83
C VAL A 53 22.12 -13.51 1.49
N MET A 54 22.99 -13.57 0.47
CA MET A 54 22.67 -13.03 -0.86
C MET A 54 21.47 -13.74 -1.50
N LYS A 55 21.38 -15.06 -1.35
CA LYS A 55 20.21 -15.83 -1.83
C LYS A 55 18.93 -15.41 -1.10
N LEU A 56 18.99 -15.22 0.22
CA LEU A 56 17.85 -14.75 1.01
C LEU A 56 17.41 -13.33 0.62
N LYS A 57 18.37 -12.41 0.42
CA LYS A 57 18.13 -11.05 -0.07
C LYS A 57 17.43 -11.09 -1.43
N HIS A 58 17.97 -11.85 -2.39
CA HIS A 58 17.40 -11.96 -3.73
C HIS A 58 15.98 -12.54 -3.71
N ASN A 59 15.74 -13.59 -2.95
CA ASN A 59 14.41 -14.19 -2.80
C ASN A 59 13.41 -13.21 -2.19
N LEU A 60 13.82 -12.46 -1.16
CA LEU A 60 12.97 -11.44 -0.53
C LEU A 60 12.60 -10.34 -1.54
N ILE A 61 13.58 -9.79 -2.26
CA ILE A 61 13.35 -8.75 -3.27
C ILE A 61 12.47 -9.27 -4.42
N PHE A 62 12.66 -10.51 -4.84
CA PHE A 62 11.84 -11.14 -5.88
C PHE A 62 10.36 -11.27 -5.44
N GLU A 63 10.12 -11.75 -4.23
CA GLU A 63 8.75 -11.86 -3.68
C GLU A 63 8.11 -10.48 -3.47
N LEU A 64 8.87 -9.49 -3.00
CA LEU A 64 8.38 -8.12 -2.86
C LEU A 64 8.01 -7.51 -4.22
N ASN A 65 8.83 -7.71 -5.26
CA ASN A 65 8.51 -7.26 -6.61
C ASN A 65 7.20 -7.87 -7.13
N LYS A 66 7.01 -9.18 -6.88
CA LYS A 66 5.79 -9.88 -7.27
C LYS A 66 4.56 -9.31 -6.54
N LEU A 67 4.65 -9.12 -5.22
CA LEU A 67 3.54 -8.62 -4.40
C LEU A 67 3.18 -7.16 -4.68
N LEU A 68 4.17 -6.30 -4.98
CA LEU A 68 3.97 -4.87 -5.17
C LEU A 68 3.60 -4.49 -6.62
N PHE A 69 4.14 -5.18 -7.63
CA PHE A 69 3.98 -4.80 -9.04
C PHE A 69 3.11 -5.75 -9.87
N ASN A 70 3.10 -7.05 -9.57
CA ASN A 70 2.47 -8.07 -10.43
C ASN A 70 1.14 -8.62 -9.90
N ASN A 71 0.65 -8.13 -8.76
CA ASN A 71 -0.60 -8.61 -8.17
C ASN A 71 -1.83 -7.98 -8.86
N THR A 72 -2.27 -8.61 -9.95
CA THR A 72 -3.50 -8.31 -10.68
C THR A 72 -4.74 -9.01 -10.14
N SER A 73 -4.61 -9.89 -9.13
CA SER A 73 -5.71 -10.78 -8.68
C SER A 73 -5.94 -10.85 -7.17
N ASP A 74 -4.99 -10.49 -6.31
CA ASP A 74 -5.20 -10.47 -4.87
C ASP A 74 -5.83 -9.14 -4.43
N SER A 75 -6.88 -9.22 -3.62
CA SER A 75 -7.57 -8.09 -2.97
C SER A 75 -6.71 -7.31 -1.95
N LYS A 76 -5.39 -7.56 -1.94
CA LYS A 76 -4.38 -7.02 -1.02
C LYS A 76 -3.34 -6.20 -1.77
N GLY A 77 -2.81 -5.16 -1.12
CA GLY A 77 -1.77 -4.30 -1.70
C GLY A 77 -2.29 -3.31 -2.73
N GLY A 78 -1.97 -3.50 -4.01
CA GLY A 78 -2.21 -2.50 -5.06
C GLY A 78 -3.67 -2.04 -5.16
N GLU A 79 -4.63 -2.96 -5.00
CA GLU A 79 -6.05 -2.62 -5.01
C GLU A 79 -6.49 -1.85 -3.75
N GLN A 80 -5.90 -2.13 -2.59
CA GLN A 80 -6.15 -1.35 -1.37
C GLN A 80 -5.60 0.06 -1.50
N VAL A 81 -4.39 0.22 -2.05
CA VAL A 81 -3.81 1.53 -2.33
C VAL A 81 -4.67 2.33 -3.33
N ARG A 82 -5.21 1.69 -4.38
CA ARG A 82 -6.15 2.33 -5.30
C ARG A 82 -7.44 2.79 -4.61
N LYS A 83 -7.98 2.00 -3.68
CA LYS A 83 -9.14 2.39 -2.87
C LYS A 83 -8.82 3.60 -1.99
N LEU A 84 -7.64 3.62 -1.36
CA LEU A 84 -7.17 4.79 -0.58
C LEU A 84 -7.09 6.05 -1.45
N PHE A 85 -6.56 5.95 -2.68
CA PHE A 85 -6.54 7.08 -3.62
C PHE A 85 -7.93 7.55 -4.00
N LYS A 86 -8.88 6.62 -4.22
CA LYS A 86 -10.26 6.98 -4.53
C LYS A 86 -10.95 7.68 -3.35
N THR A 87 -10.79 7.18 -2.13
CA THR A 87 -11.32 7.83 -0.92
C THR A 87 -10.71 9.21 -0.72
N PHE A 88 -9.39 9.34 -0.94
CA PHE A 88 -8.73 10.63 -0.90
C PHE A 88 -9.31 11.63 -1.91
N HIS A 89 -9.54 11.21 -3.16
CA HIS A 89 -10.20 12.06 -4.16
C HIS A 89 -11.57 12.53 -3.70
N ASP A 90 -12.39 11.61 -3.17
CA ASP A 90 -13.73 11.91 -2.70
C ASP A 90 -13.72 12.88 -1.51
N ASP A 91 -12.74 12.77 -0.60
CA ASP A 91 -12.62 13.66 0.55
C ASP A 91 -12.12 15.04 0.14
N VAL A 92 -11.10 15.13 -0.74
CA VAL A 92 -10.58 16.41 -1.25
C VAL A 92 -11.67 17.20 -1.98
N PHE A 93 -12.53 16.52 -2.75
CA PHE A 93 -13.63 17.20 -3.45
C PHE A 93 -14.69 17.81 -2.53
N LYS A 94 -14.89 17.26 -1.31
CA LYS A 94 -15.83 17.80 -0.33
C LYS A 94 -15.38 19.10 0.34
N VAL A 95 -14.09 19.47 0.27
CA VAL A 95 -13.58 20.68 0.92
C VAL A 95 -14.25 21.92 0.31
N ASN A 96 -15.00 22.67 1.12
CA ASN A 96 -15.71 23.86 0.68
C ASN A 96 -14.86 25.12 0.95
N PRO A 97 -14.39 25.85 -0.09
CA PRO A 97 -13.59 27.06 0.11
C PRO A 97 -14.40 28.24 0.66
N LEU A 98 -15.74 28.15 0.62
CA LEU A 98 -16.68 29.16 1.09
C LEU A 98 -17.28 28.82 2.47
N TYR A 99 -16.80 27.76 3.13
CA TYR A 99 -17.38 27.27 4.38
C TYR A 99 -17.51 28.39 5.44
N LEU A 100 -18.75 28.79 5.78
CA LEU A 100 -19.04 29.86 6.73
C LEU A 100 -18.42 31.23 6.39
N ARG A 101 -18.01 31.48 5.15
CA ARG A 101 -17.58 32.81 4.70
C ARG A 101 -18.79 33.72 4.53
N SER A 102 -18.70 34.95 5.03
CA SER A 102 -19.72 35.98 4.83
C SER A 102 -19.37 36.88 3.64
N ASP A 103 -20.40 37.42 2.98
CA ASP A 103 -20.23 38.40 1.91
C ASP A 103 -19.51 39.68 2.41
N ASP A 104 -19.68 40.02 3.69
CA ASP A 104 -19.01 41.16 4.31
C ASP A 104 -17.49 40.96 4.46
N GLU A 105 -17.02 39.74 4.76
CA GLU A 105 -15.59 39.43 4.82
C GLU A 105 -14.94 39.53 3.44
N ILE A 106 -15.62 39.02 2.40
CA ILE A 106 -15.16 39.11 1.02
C ILE A 106 -15.07 40.58 0.59
N ARG A 107 -16.09 41.39 0.93
CA ARG A 107 -16.11 42.83 0.63
C ARG A 107 -14.99 43.58 1.35
N GLU A 108 -14.78 43.32 2.64
CA GLU A 108 -13.69 43.94 3.40
C GLU A 108 -12.32 43.61 2.79
N LYS A 109 -12.11 42.36 2.33
CA LYS A 109 -10.87 41.98 1.64
C LYS A 109 -10.71 42.64 0.28
N GLN A 110 -11.81 42.84 -0.43
CA GLN A 110 -11.83 43.54 -1.72
C GLN A 110 -11.53 45.04 -1.55
N GLU A 111 -12.19 45.73 -0.61
CA GLU A 111 -11.94 47.15 -0.29
C GLU A 111 -10.48 47.40 0.13
N LYS A 112 -9.85 46.45 0.83
CA LYS A 112 -8.43 46.53 1.18
C LYS A 112 -7.48 46.39 -0.02
N ILE A 113 -7.93 45.80 -1.13
CA ILE A 113 -7.14 45.65 -2.35
C ILE A 113 -7.37 46.84 -3.28
N GLU A 114 -8.62 47.27 -3.44
CA GLU A 114 -9.01 48.31 -4.42
C GLU A 114 -9.00 49.74 -3.84
N GLY A 115 -8.96 49.89 -2.51
CA GLY A 115 -9.17 51.16 -1.81
C GLY A 115 -10.66 51.48 -1.61
N VAL A 116 -10.97 52.48 -0.77
CA VAL A 116 -12.33 52.80 -0.25
C VAL A 116 -13.36 53.20 -1.33
N ALA A 117 -13.00 53.27 -2.61
CA ALA A 117 -13.85 53.87 -3.65
C ALA A 117 -13.79 53.18 -5.04
N ALA A 118 -13.63 51.86 -5.10
CA ALA A 118 -13.60 51.14 -6.38
C ALA A 118 -14.88 50.32 -6.63
N PRO A 119 -15.41 50.31 -7.88
CA PRO A 119 -16.52 49.45 -8.27
C PRO A 119 -16.08 48.00 -8.49
N LEU A 120 -16.93 47.05 -8.09
CA LEU A 120 -16.80 45.60 -8.34
C LEU A 120 -16.46 45.34 -9.83
N GLY A 121 -15.19 45.08 -10.14
CA GLY A 121 -14.66 45.11 -11.51
C GLY A 121 -14.08 43.77 -12.00
N ASP A 122 -14.23 43.51 -13.31
CA ASP A 122 -13.79 42.29 -14.03
C ASP A 122 -12.26 42.23 -14.30
N SER A 123 -11.43 42.88 -13.47
CA SER A 123 -10.00 43.10 -13.72
C SER A 123 -9.07 42.02 -13.11
N SER A 124 -7.75 42.16 -13.33
CA SER A 124 -6.67 41.38 -12.69
C SER A 124 -6.69 41.40 -11.16
N GLU A 125 -7.45 42.32 -10.54
CA GLU A 125 -7.64 42.45 -9.08
C GLU A 125 -8.40 41.24 -8.51
N ASN A 126 -9.24 40.58 -9.33
CA ASN A 126 -9.84 39.29 -8.97
C ASN A 126 -8.78 38.22 -8.67
N SER A 127 -7.61 38.28 -9.30
CA SER A 127 -6.53 37.31 -9.05
C SER A 127 -5.97 37.46 -7.63
N HIS A 128 -5.75 38.70 -7.17
CA HIS A 128 -5.27 38.97 -5.80
C HIS A 128 -6.33 38.70 -4.74
N LEU A 129 -7.59 39.03 -5.01
CA LEU A 129 -8.70 38.70 -4.11
C LEU A 129 -8.85 37.19 -3.95
N ILE A 130 -8.87 36.44 -5.06
CA ILE A 130 -8.92 34.97 -5.05
C ILE A 130 -7.72 34.40 -4.28
N GLN A 131 -6.52 34.94 -4.47
CA GLN A 131 -5.33 34.53 -3.72
C GLN A 131 -5.55 34.69 -2.21
N LYS A 132 -6.02 35.85 -1.73
CA LYS A 132 -6.33 36.05 -0.30
C LYS A 132 -7.43 35.14 0.21
N LEU A 133 -8.43 34.83 -0.61
CA LEU A 133 -9.55 33.95 -0.22
C LEU A 133 -9.14 32.45 -0.20
N LEU A 134 -8.11 32.05 -0.92
CA LEU A 134 -7.67 30.64 -0.95
C LEU A 134 -6.51 30.33 0.00
N TYR A 135 -5.67 31.32 0.32
CA TYR A 135 -4.42 31.11 1.06
C TYR A 135 -4.35 31.77 2.43
N GLU A 136 -5.26 32.69 2.75
CA GLU A 136 -5.31 33.28 4.09
C GLU A 136 -6.40 32.65 4.96
N LYS A 137 -6.10 32.55 6.25
CA LYS A 137 -7.09 32.22 7.28
C LYS A 137 -8.15 33.32 7.35
N TYR A 138 -9.34 32.96 7.79
CA TYR A 138 -10.45 33.90 7.96
C TYR A 138 -11.20 33.60 9.24
N GLN A 139 -11.95 34.59 9.71
CA GLN A 139 -12.84 34.44 10.86
C GLN A 139 -14.24 34.16 10.36
N ALA A 140 -14.86 33.13 10.91
CA ALA A 140 -16.22 32.74 10.59
C ALA A 140 -17.07 32.72 11.86
N MET A 141 -18.34 33.06 11.70
CA MET A 141 -19.30 33.01 12.81
C MET A 141 -20.02 31.66 12.76
N THR A 142 -19.93 30.90 13.84
CA THR A 142 -20.62 29.61 13.98
C THR A 142 -21.61 29.65 15.13
N THR A 143 -22.66 28.84 15.05
CA THR A 143 -23.65 28.72 16.13
C THR A 143 -23.26 27.55 17.00
N ILE A 144 -22.96 27.83 18.27
CA ILE A 144 -22.70 26.84 19.32
C ILE A 144 -23.86 26.83 20.32
N TYR A 145 -24.24 25.65 20.78
CA TYR A 145 -25.24 25.50 21.83
C TYR A 145 -24.53 25.37 23.17
N VAL A 146 -24.61 26.42 24.00
CA VAL A 146 -24.11 26.39 25.37
C VAL A 146 -25.33 26.34 26.29
N GLU A 147 -25.43 25.29 27.11
CA GLU A 147 -26.55 25.09 28.05
C GLU A 147 -27.95 25.17 27.39
N GLY A 148 -28.07 24.66 26.15
CA GLY A 148 -29.34 24.66 25.42
C GLY A 148 -29.75 26.00 24.81
N LYS A 149 -28.90 27.03 24.87
CA LYS A 149 -29.10 28.32 24.20
C LYS A 149 -28.16 28.48 23.01
N GLU A 150 -28.70 28.91 21.88
CA GLU A 150 -27.92 29.29 20.71
C GLU A 150 -27.06 30.51 21.04
N SER A 151 -25.74 30.35 20.89
CA SER A 151 -24.75 31.41 21.01
C SER A 151 -23.91 31.44 19.75
N ARG A 152 -23.56 32.64 19.26
CA ARG A 152 -22.65 32.79 18.13
C ARG A 152 -21.23 32.92 18.64
N SER A 153 -20.33 32.07 18.17
CA SER A 153 -18.89 32.18 18.43
C SER A 153 -18.12 32.48 17.16
N LEU A 154 -17.06 33.27 17.31
CA LEU A 154 -16.12 33.54 16.26
C LEU A 154 -15.05 32.44 16.26
N ILE A 155 -14.89 31.75 15.15
CA ILE A 155 -13.86 30.72 14.97
C ILE A 155 -12.88 31.17 13.90
N THR A 156 -11.61 30.83 14.07
CA THR A 156 -10.61 30.97 13.03
C THR A 156 -10.64 29.72 12.16
N VAL A 157 -10.92 29.90 10.86
CA VAL A 157 -10.93 28.83 9.88
C VAL A 157 -9.63 28.88 9.08
N ASP A 158 -8.96 27.74 8.94
CA ASP A 158 -7.76 27.62 8.13
C ASP A 158 -8.05 27.89 6.65
N ALA A 159 -7.05 28.39 5.95
CA ALA A 159 -7.15 28.66 4.53
C ALA A 159 -7.57 27.37 3.77
N PRO A 160 -8.44 27.46 2.75
CA PRO A 160 -8.89 26.29 2.01
C PRO A 160 -7.76 25.37 1.52
N VAL A 161 -6.64 25.95 1.09
CA VAL A 161 -5.48 25.17 0.61
C VAL A 161 -4.72 24.50 1.75
N ASP A 162 -4.65 25.12 2.93
CA ASP A 162 -3.97 24.54 4.09
C ASP A 162 -4.71 23.29 4.61
N GLN A 163 -6.01 23.16 4.33
CA GLN A 163 -6.79 21.96 4.65
C GLN A 163 -6.37 20.74 3.82
N LEU A 164 -5.72 20.93 2.67
CA LEU A 164 -5.30 19.84 1.77
C LEU A 164 -4.04 19.11 2.25
N LEU A 165 -3.19 19.79 3.03
CA LEU A 165 -1.97 19.21 3.58
C LEU A 165 -2.25 18.05 4.56
N PRO A 166 -3.04 18.23 5.65
CA PRO A 166 -3.30 17.14 6.59
C PRO A 166 -4.01 15.96 5.93
N MET A 167 -4.86 16.19 4.92
CA MET A 167 -5.49 15.13 4.14
C MET A 167 -4.47 14.33 3.33
N SER A 168 -3.49 15.01 2.74
CA SER A 168 -2.41 14.39 1.97
C SER A 168 -1.45 13.61 2.87
N GLU A 169 -1.08 14.16 4.03
CA GLU A 169 -0.27 13.46 5.05
C GLU A 169 -1.01 12.21 5.55
N ALA A 170 -2.31 12.30 5.83
CA ALA A 170 -3.11 11.15 6.23
C ALA A 170 -3.16 10.05 5.15
N LEU A 171 -3.21 10.43 3.87
CA LEU A 171 -3.12 9.45 2.77
C LEU A 171 -1.75 8.78 2.75
N VAL A 172 -0.66 9.54 2.86
CA VAL A 172 0.71 9.00 2.89
C VAL A 172 0.84 7.98 4.00
N ASN A 173 0.41 8.31 5.23
CA ASN A 173 0.49 7.42 6.38
C ASN A 173 -0.31 6.12 6.18
N LYS A 174 -1.53 6.20 5.63
CA LYS A 174 -2.35 5.00 5.36
C LYS A 174 -1.74 4.09 4.29
N VAL A 175 -1.16 4.68 3.24
CA VAL A 175 -0.48 3.90 2.19
C VAL A 175 0.80 3.27 2.75
N GLU A 176 1.54 4.03 3.52
CA GLU A 176 2.76 3.59 4.20
C GLU A 176 2.49 2.40 5.12
N GLU A 177 1.48 2.47 5.98
CA GLU A 177 1.03 1.37 6.85
C GLU A 177 0.65 0.12 6.03
N THR A 178 -0.17 0.29 4.99
CA THR A 178 -0.59 -0.83 4.12
C THR A 178 0.60 -1.52 3.45
N LEU A 179 1.56 -0.75 2.95
CA LEU A 179 2.75 -1.29 2.29
C LEU A 179 3.72 -1.91 3.31
N ARG A 180 3.85 -1.30 4.49
CA ARG A 180 4.68 -1.81 5.59
C ARG A 180 4.19 -3.20 6.01
N ASP A 181 2.88 -3.39 6.17
CA ASP A 181 2.30 -4.70 6.51
C ASP A 181 2.64 -5.77 5.48
N ILE A 182 2.55 -5.45 4.18
CA ILE A 182 2.89 -6.39 3.09
C ILE A 182 4.37 -6.77 3.12
N VAL A 183 5.25 -5.77 3.28
CA VAL A 183 6.69 -6.03 3.37
C VAL A 183 7.02 -6.84 4.61
N GLN A 184 6.38 -6.56 5.75
CA GLN A 184 6.56 -7.31 6.98
C GLN A 184 6.08 -8.75 6.85
N ASP A 185 4.95 -8.99 6.20
CA ASP A 185 4.42 -10.34 5.93
C ASP A 185 5.32 -11.13 4.99
N ALA A 186 5.84 -10.50 3.93
CA ALA A 186 6.83 -11.13 3.05
C ALA A 186 8.11 -11.48 3.81
N THR A 187 8.62 -10.54 4.61
CA THR A 187 9.81 -10.74 5.46
C THR A 187 9.57 -11.85 6.50
N ASN A 188 8.37 -11.92 7.08
CA ASN A 188 7.98 -12.95 8.04
C ASN A 188 8.05 -14.35 7.44
N LYS A 189 7.64 -14.50 6.18
CA LYS A 189 7.63 -15.78 5.46
C LYS A 189 9.03 -16.16 4.98
N SER A 190 9.75 -15.23 4.35
CA SER A 190 11.06 -15.50 3.75
C SER A 190 12.17 -15.73 4.77
N LEU A 191 12.05 -15.14 5.97
CA LEU A 191 13.05 -15.26 7.05
C LEU A 191 12.51 -16.06 8.24
N PHE A 192 11.54 -16.95 8.03
CA PHE A 192 10.93 -17.73 9.11
C PHE A 192 11.96 -18.57 9.88
N ASP A 193 12.93 -19.14 9.18
CA ASP A 193 13.96 -20.00 9.75
C ASP A 193 15.07 -19.23 10.51
N PHE A 194 15.14 -17.90 10.34
CA PHE A 194 16.21 -17.04 10.86
C PHE A 194 15.64 -15.90 11.74
N PRO A 195 15.26 -16.18 12.99
CA PRO A 195 14.58 -15.20 13.85
C PRO A 195 15.39 -13.94 14.16
N ALA A 196 16.72 -14.07 14.39
CA ALA A 196 17.60 -12.93 14.65
C ALA A 196 17.72 -12.02 13.41
N LEU A 197 18.00 -12.61 12.25
CA LEU A 197 18.04 -11.91 10.97
C LEU A 197 16.71 -11.20 10.66
N LYS A 198 15.58 -11.87 10.90
CA LYS A 198 14.25 -11.31 10.75
C LYS A 198 14.03 -10.04 11.59
N GLN A 199 14.46 -10.04 12.85
CA GLN A 199 14.33 -8.87 13.71
C GLN A 199 15.18 -7.70 13.22
N VAL A 200 16.42 -7.97 12.81
CA VAL A 200 17.34 -6.94 12.31
C VAL A 200 16.82 -6.32 11.01
N VAL A 201 16.41 -7.15 10.04
CA VAL A 201 15.84 -6.68 8.77
C VAL A 201 14.59 -5.84 9.01
N LYS A 202 13.70 -6.24 9.94
CA LYS A 202 12.52 -5.43 10.28
C LYS A 202 12.89 -4.09 10.91
N ALA A 203 13.74 -4.11 11.93
CA ALA A 203 14.01 -2.92 12.74
C ALA A 203 14.91 -1.92 12.02
N LYS A 204 15.99 -2.39 11.37
CA LYS A 204 17.00 -1.51 10.80
C LYS A 204 16.82 -1.20 9.32
N VAL A 205 16.31 -2.16 8.55
CA VAL A 205 16.15 -2.00 7.09
C VAL A 205 14.75 -1.51 6.76
N VAL A 206 13.72 -2.30 7.10
CA VAL A 206 12.33 -2.02 6.73
C VAL A 206 11.87 -0.71 7.38
N ASN A 207 11.89 -0.60 8.71
CA ASN A 207 11.36 0.60 9.38
C ASN A 207 12.08 1.88 8.97
N LYS A 208 13.41 1.86 8.90
CA LYS A 208 14.22 3.02 8.51
C LYS A 208 13.89 3.52 7.11
N ILE A 209 13.72 2.61 6.13
CA ILE A 209 13.36 2.98 4.76
C ILE A 209 11.97 3.57 4.72
N PHE A 210 11.00 2.93 5.36
CA PHE A 210 9.62 3.43 5.37
C PHE A 210 9.54 4.82 5.99
N ASP A 211 10.21 5.05 7.12
CA ASP A 211 10.24 6.36 7.78
C ASP A 211 10.92 7.41 6.88
N THR A 212 12.08 7.08 6.29
CA THR A 212 12.78 7.98 5.37
C THR A 212 11.94 8.34 4.14
N LYS A 213 11.28 7.35 3.51
CA LYS A 213 10.44 7.57 2.32
C LYS A 213 9.18 8.35 2.65
N ARG A 214 8.59 8.13 3.83
CA ARG A 214 7.46 8.90 4.34
C ARG A 214 7.83 10.37 4.47
N ASP A 215 8.92 10.65 5.16
CA ASP A 215 9.34 12.02 5.44
C ASP A 215 9.69 12.75 4.12
N GLN A 216 10.39 12.09 3.19
CA GLN A 216 10.65 12.61 1.84
C GLN A 216 9.37 12.90 1.05
N THR A 217 8.37 12.02 1.15
CA THR A 217 7.09 12.16 0.43
C THR A 217 6.29 13.33 1.00
N ILE A 218 6.21 13.44 2.32
CA ILE A 218 5.51 14.53 3.02
C ILE A 218 6.19 15.87 2.71
N GLU A 219 7.52 15.94 2.76
CA GLU A 219 8.27 17.14 2.43
C GLU A 219 8.01 17.59 0.99
N PHE A 220 8.03 16.66 0.03
CA PHE A 220 7.70 16.96 -1.36
C PHE A 220 6.27 17.51 -1.50
N ILE A 221 5.29 16.90 -0.81
CA ILE A 221 3.89 17.36 -0.85
C ILE A 221 3.77 18.77 -0.26
N LYS A 222 4.48 19.06 0.84
CA LYS A 222 4.53 20.41 1.43
C LYS A 222 5.07 21.43 0.42
N GLN A 223 6.22 21.14 -0.19
CA GLN A 223 6.80 22.00 -1.22
C GLN A 223 5.86 22.18 -2.42
N PHE A 224 5.18 21.12 -2.86
CA PHE A 224 4.20 21.18 -3.94
C PHE A 224 3.02 22.10 -3.61
N LEU A 225 2.43 21.97 -2.42
CA LEU A 225 1.33 22.83 -1.99
C LEU A 225 1.77 24.29 -1.84
N GLU A 226 2.96 24.54 -1.30
CA GLU A 226 3.54 25.89 -1.25
C GLU A 226 3.77 26.48 -2.66
N MET A 227 4.23 25.67 -3.62
CA MET A 227 4.33 26.12 -5.02
C MET A 227 2.97 26.48 -5.63
N GLN A 228 1.89 25.76 -5.27
CA GLN A 228 0.54 26.15 -5.72
C GLN A 228 0.14 27.53 -5.17
N LYS A 229 0.65 27.93 -3.99
CA LYS A 229 0.41 29.28 -3.43
C LYS A 229 1.10 30.41 -4.22
N ILE A 230 2.25 30.10 -4.83
CA ILE A 230 3.11 31.07 -5.53
C ILE A 230 2.77 31.15 -7.02
N SER A 231 2.36 30.04 -7.64
CA SER A 231 2.02 29.96 -9.07
C SER A 231 0.51 30.08 -9.29
N THR A 232 -0.03 31.27 -9.07
CA THR A 232 -1.40 31.66 -9.47
C THR A 232 -1.46 32.19 -10.91
N ASP A 233 -0.55 31.77 -11.78
CA ASP A 233 -0.74 32.01 -13.21
C ASP A 233 -1.86 31.08 -13.70
N ALA A 234 -2.97 31.74 -13.97
CA ALA A 234 -4.14 31.20 -14.63
C ALA A 234 -3.76 30.25 -15.77
N VAL A 235 -4.57 29.20 -15.97
CA VAL A 235 -5.04 28.66 -17.27
C VAL A 235 -5.34 27.15 -17.16
N LEU A 236 -6.63 26.77 -17.17
CA LEU A 236 -7.30 25.97 -18.21
C LEU A 236 -8.63 25.36 -17.73
N ALA A 237 -9.70 25.71 -18.45
CA ALA A 237 -11.03 25.10 -18.47
C ALA A 237 -11.62 24.72 -17.09
N PRO A 238 -12.18 25.69 -16.32
CA PRO A 238 -12.91 25.36 -15.11
C PRO A 238 -14.03 24.38 -15.44
N VAL A 239 -14.13 23.31 -14.63
CA VAL A 239 -15.28 22.42 -14.69
C VAL A 239 -16.53 23.28 -14.48
N PRO A 240 -17.47 23.33 -15.45
CA PRO A 240 -18.64 24.19 -15.37
C PRO A 240 -19.52 23.80 -14.18
N LEU A 241 -20.28 24.75 -13.66
CA LEU A 241 -21.26 24.48 -12.61
C LEU A 241 -22.37 23.56 -13.14
N PRO A 242 -23.06 22.81 -12.27
CA PRO A 242 -24.14 21.91 -12.69
C PRO A 242 -25.26 22.61 -13.48
N ASN A 243 -25.60 23.85 -13.13
CA ASN A 243 -26.60 24.66 -13.84
C ASN A 243 -26.13 25.10 -15.23
N GLU A 244 -24.85 25.45 -15.40
CA GLU A 244 -24.25 25.78 -16.70
C GLU A 244 -24.26 24.58 -17.65
N LEU A 245 -24.00 23.38 -17.11
CA LEU A 245 -24.16 22.13 -17.85
C LEU A 245 -25.62 21.86 -18.23
N GLY A 246 -26.57 22.17 -17.34
CA GLY A 246 -28.00 22.06 -17.62
C GLY A 246 -28.48 22.95 -18.76
N ILE A 247 -27.90 24.15 -18.91
CA ILE A 247 -28.17 25.04 -20.05
C ILE A 247 -27.70 24.40 -21.37
N TRP A 248 -26.58 23.69 -21.35
CA TRP A 248 -26.08 22.94 -22.51
C TRP A 248 -26.91 21.69 -22.82
N ASP A 249 -27.57 21.09 -21.81
CA ASP A 249 -28.55 20.02 -22.01
C ASP A 249 -29.88 20.55 -22.61
N ALA A 250 -30.24 21.81 -22.33
CA ALA A 250 -31.47 22.44 -22.80
C ALA A 250 -31.41 22.93 -24.26
N THR A 251 -30.22 23.11 -24.83
CA THR A 251 -30.00 23.35 -26.28
C THR A 251 -30.19 22.06 -27.08
N LEU A 252 -31.44 21.58 -27.13
CA LEU A 252 -31.85 20.43 -27.93
C LEU A 252 -31.71 20.73 -29.42
N VAL A 253 -31.09 19.82 -30.17
CA VAL A 253 -31.11 19.87 -31.64
C VAL A 253 -32.45 19.31 -32.10
N THR A 254 -33.18 20.09 -32.89
CA THR A 254 -34.36 19.57 -33.58
C THR A 254 -33.86 18.72 -34.75
N SER A 255 -33.96 17.39 -34.64
CA SER A 255 -33.69 16.50 -35.77
C SER A 255 -34.66 16.79 -36.93
N PRO A 256 -34.29 16.56 -38.20
CA PRO A 256 -35.21 16.67 -39.34
C PRO A 256 -36.54 15.92 -39.13
N ASN A 257 -36.54 14.89 -38.28
CA ASN A 257 -37.73 14.10 -37.91
C ASN A 257 -38.54 14.67 -36.72
N LYS A 258 -38.33 15.93 -36.31
CA LYS A 258 -38.98 16.58 -35.15
C LYS A 258 -38.80 15.85 -33.80
N GLN A 259 -37.89 14.88 -33.72
CA GLN A 259 -37.49 14.26 -32.46
C GLN A 259 -36.46 15.16 -31.75
N ARG A 260 -36.75 15.50 -30.50
CA ARG A 260 -35.80 16.12 -29.58
C ARG A 260 -34.76 15.07 -29.21
N ALA A 261 -33.56 15.21 -29.73
CA ALA A 261 -32.42 14.36 -29.39
C ALA A 261 -31.29 15.23 -28.81
N SER A 262 -30.57 14.68 -27.83
CA SER A 262 -29.37 15.33 -27.29
C SER A 262 -28.32 15.46 -28.41
N HIS A 263 -27.66 16.61 -28.49
CA HIS A 263 -26.58 16.82 -29.46
C HIS A 263 -25.48 15.74 -29.27
N PRO A 264 -24.84 15.19 -30.34
CA PRO A 264 -23.83 14.14 -30.22
C PRO A 264 -22.66 14.48 -29.27
N SER A 265 -22.30 15.76 -29.15
CA SER A 265 -21.32 16.25 -28.16
C SER A 265 -21.73 15.95 -26.71
N MET A 266 -23.02 15.91 -26.40
CA MET A 266 -23.60 15.64 -25.08
C MET A 266 -23.58 14.15 -24.67
N ILE A 267 -23.28 13.27 -25.62
CA ILE A 267 -23.15 11.82 -25.42
C ILE A 267 -21.66 11.40 -25.37
N SER A 268 -20.74 12.34 -25.65
CA SER A 268 -19.30 12.10 -25.65
C SER A 268 -18.78 11.64 -24.28
N LYS A 269 -17.70 10.86 -24.28
CA LYS A 269 -17.00 10.45 -23.05
C LYS A 269 -16.54 11.67 -22.23
N THR A 270 -16.10 12.72 -22.91
CA THR A 270 -15.68 13.99 -22.31
C THR A 270 -16.82 14.66 -21.55
N MET A 271 -18.03 14.76 -22.14
CA MET A 271 -19.17 15.36 -21.44
C MET A 271 -19.65 14.52 -20.25
N LYS A 272 -19.62 13.19 -20.36
CA LYS A 272 -19.90 12.32 -19.21
C LYS A 272 -18.91 12.56 -18.06
N GLN A 273 -17.63 12.70 -18.39
CA GLN A 273 -16.59 12.99 -17.40
C GLN A 273 -16.77 14.39 -16.79
N MET A 274 -17.12 15.41 -17.58
CA MET A 274 -17.43 16.75 -17.08
C MET A 274 -18.63 16.76 -16.14
N ARG A 275 -19.73 16.06 -16.47
CA ARG A 275 -20.89 15.93 -15.56
C ARG A 275 -20.51 15.25 -14.25
N TYR A 276 -19.75 14.16 -14.33
CA TYR A 276 -19.28 13.46 -13.14
C TYR A 276 -18.41 14.37 -12.25
N LEU A 277 -17.42 15.06 -12.84
CA LEU A 277 -16.57 16.00 -12.10
C LEU A 277 -17.39 17.16 -11.51
N SER A 278 -18.30 17.76 -12.30
CA SER A 278 -19.15 18.86 -11.84
C SER A 278 -19.98 18.44 -10.62
N SER A 279 -20.63 17.27 -10.66
CA SER A 279 -21.41 16.76 -9.52
C SER A 279 -20.58 16.49 -8.25
N LYS A 280 -19.28 16.18 -8.39
CA LYS A 280 -18.40 15.92 -7.25
C LYS A 280 -17.75 17.19 -6.71
N MET A 281 -17.40 18.12 -7.58
CA MET A 281 -16.68 19.35 -7.23
C MET A 281 -17.62 20.49 -6.78
N TYR A 282 -18.91 20.39 -7.11
CA TYR A 282 -19.96 21.29 -6.64
C TYR A 282 -21.06 20.49 -5.91
N PRO A 283 -20.81 20.01 -4.67
CA PRO A 283 -21.88 19.49 -3.82
C PRO A 283 -22.94 20.55 -3.57
N ASP A 284 -24.17 20.13 -3.25
CA ASP A 284 -25.33 21.02 -3.06
C ASP A 284 -25.04 22.17 -2.07
N ALA A 285 -24.29 21.91 -1.01
CA ALA A 285 -23.87 22.94 -0.06
C ALA A 285 -23.03 24.05 -0.72
N VAL A 286 -22.06 23.68 -1.56
CA VAL A 286 -21.21 24.64 -2.29
C VAL A 286 -22.04 25.41 -3.33
N THR A 287 -22.95 24.73 -4.04
CA THR A 287 -23.85 25.39 -4.99
C THR A 287 -24.78 26.38 -4.30
N THR A 288 -25.28 26.03 -3.10
CA THR A 288 -26.10 26.91 -2.27
C THR A 288 -25.29 28.12 -1.82
N ASP A 289 -24.06 27.93 -1.35
CA ASP A 289 -23.18 29.02 -0.92
C ASP A 289 -22.85 29.98 -2.08
N ILE A 290 -22.62 29.45 -3.30
CA ILE A 290 -22.40 30.28 -4.51
C ILE A 290 -23.63 31.12 -4.84
N THR A 291 -24.83 30.56 -4.71
CA THR A 291 -26.08 31.18 -5.20
C THR A 291 -26.84 31.98 -4.14
N SER A 292 -26.48 31.84 -2.86
CA SER A 292 -27.14 32.51 -1.73
C SER A 292 -27.14 34.04 -1.89
N ALA A 293 -28.30 34.68 -1.78
CA ALA A 293 -28.33 36.14 -1.77
C ALA A 293 -28.04 36.63 -0.35
N GLY A 294 -26.98 37.43 -0.18
CA GLY A 294 -26.78 38.21 1.04
C GLY A 294 -27.86 39.28 1.21
N PRO A 295 -27.87 40.01 2.34
CA PRO A 295 -28.89 41.02 2.65
C PRO A 295 -28.81 42.31 1.81
N SER A 296 -28.10 42.33 0.67
CA SER A 296 -27.96 43.53 -0.14
C SER A 296 -29.23 43.83 -0.94
N SER A 297 -29.51 45.12 -1.13
CA SER A 297 -30.70 45.61 -1.84
C SER A 297 -30.46 45.87 -3.34
N ASN A 298 -29.24 45.65 -3.84
CA ASN A 298 -28.84 45.98 -5.21
C ASN A 298 -28.55 44.71 -6.02
N ASP A 299 -29.36 44.46 -7.05
CA ASP A 299 -29.27 43.28 -7.92
C ASP A 299 -27.89 43.12 -8.57
N LYS A 300 -27.22 44.23 -8.90
CA LYS A 300 -25.87 44.20 -9.50
C LYS A 300 -24.83 43.66 -8.51
N GLU A 301 -24.85 44.12 -7.27
CA GLU A 301 -23.93 43.68 -6.22
C GLU A 301 -24.15 42.21 -5.86
N ILE A 302 -25.41 41.76 -5.85
CA ILE A 302 -25.74 40.35 -5.64
C ILE A 302 -25.09 39.49 -6.73
N GLU A 303 -25.18 39.91 -7.99
CA GLU A 303 -24.65 39.13 -9.10
C GLU A 303 -23.11 39.15 -9.18
N ASP A 304 -22.49 40.30 -8.84
CA ASP A 304 -21.04 40.43 -8.74
C ASP A 304 -20.49 39.54 -7.60
N MET A 305 -21.15 39.48 -6.44
CA MET A 305 -20.76 38.60 -5.34
C MET A 305 -20.88 37.11 -5.69
N LYS A 306 -21.96 36.71 -6.39
CA LYS A 306 -22.09 35.35 -6.92
C LYS A 306 -20.94 35.02 -7.88
N ARG A 307 -20.55 35.95 -8.75
CA ARG A 307 -19.43 35.77 -9.69
C ARG A 307 -18.11 35.57 -8.96
N ILE A 308 -17.82 36.37 -7.92
CA ILE A 308 -16.63 36.23 -7.09
C ILE A 308 -16.60 34.84 -6.43
N ARG A 309 -17.69 34.45 -5.76
CA ARG A 309 -17.79 33.13 -5.10
C ARG A 309 -17.65 31.97 -6.07
N ALA A 310 -18.26 32.06 -7.25
CA ALA A 310 -18.11 31.06 -8.30
C ALA A 310 -16.66 30.96 -8.78
N ASN A 311 -15.97 32.09 -8.95
CA ASN A 311 -14.57 32.12 -9.39
C ASN A 311 -13.62 31.54 -8.32
N VAL A 312 -13.83 31.85 -7.03
CA VAL A 312 -13.08 31.25 -5.91
C VAL A 312 -13.20 29.73 -5.94
N VAL A 313 -14.44 29.22 -6.05
CA VAL A 313 -14.68 27.77 -6.10
C VAL A 313 -14.04 27.14 -7.33
N ARG A 314 -14.15 27.77 -8.51
CA ARG A 314 -13.51 27.30 -9.75
C ARG A 314 -11.98 27.21 -9.63
N CYS A 315 -11.34 28.24 -9.09
CA CYS A 315 -9.89 28.27 -8.88
C CYS A 315 -9.48 27.18 -7.88
N PHE A 316 -10.18 27.04 -6.75
CA PHE A 316 -9.88 26.00 -5.78
C PHE A 316 -10.08 24.60 -6.35
N ASN A 317 -11.08 24.41 -7.20
CA ASN A 317 -11.35 23.15 -7.89
C ASN A 317 -10.20 22.72 -8.80
N VAL A 318 -9.52 23.67 -9.47
CA VAL A 318 -8.28 23.36 -10.22
C VAL A 318 -7.18 22.87 -9.29
N ILE A 319 -6.98 23.52 -8.13
CA ILE A 319 -6.00 23.09 -7.12
C ILE A 319 -6.32 21.68 -6.62
N LYS A 320 -7.60 21.39 -6.30
CA LYS A 320 -8.05 20.04 -5.92
C LYS A 320 -7.68 19.01 -6.98
N MET A 321 -7.90 19.30 -8.26
CA MET A 321 -7.54 18.39 -9.35
C MET A 321 -6.02 18.14 -9.40
N ASN A 322 -5.22 19.21 -9.31
CA ASN A 322 -3.76 19.11 -9.30
C ASN A 322 -3.27 18.26 -8.11
N VAL A 323 -3.87 18.41 -6.93
CA VAL A 323 -3.57 17.62 -5.74
C VAL A 323 -3.99 16.16 -5.93
N CYS A 324 -5.20 15.91 -6.42
CA CYS A 324 -5.71 14.57 -6.72
C CYS A 324 -4.88 13.83 -7.78
N GLU A 325 -4.21 14.55 -8.68
CA GLU A 325 -3.31 13.97 -9.68
C GLU A 325 -1.88 13.79 -9.15
N THR A 326 -1.33 14.81 -8.50
CA THR A 326 0.09 14.88 -8.14
C THR A 326 0.40 14.07 -6.89
N VAL A 327 -0.43 14.12 -5.84
CA VAL A 327 -0.17 13.42 -4.58
C VAL A 327 -0.13 11.90 -4.78
N PRO A 328 -1.12 11.25 -5.43
CA PRO A 328 -1.04 9.80 -5.70
C PRO A 328 0.15 9.41 -6.59
N ARG A 329 0.53 10.26 -7.57
CA ARG A 329 1.72 10.02 -8.41
C ARG A 329 3.01 10.08 -7.61
N CYS A 330 3.13 11.07 -6.72
CA CYS A 330 4.26 11.21 -5.79
C CYS A 330 4.39 9.97 -4.91
N ILE A 331 3.30 9.55 -4.26
CA ILE A 331 3.27 8.34 -3.43
C ILE A 331 3.69 7.11 -4.24
N ARG A 332 3.15 6.93 -5.46
CA ARG A 332 3.54 5.80 -6.32
C ARG A 332 5.02 5.82 -6.65
N HIS A 333 5.61 6.98 -6.90
CA HIS A 333 7.04 7.10 -7.20
C HIS A 333 7.91 6.75 -6.00
N PHE A 334 7.66 7.37 -4.83
CA PHE A 334 8.52 7.19 -3.66
C PHE A 334 8.32 5.86 -2.94
N PHE A 335 7.07 5.38 -2.84
CA PHE A 335 6.73 4.17 -2.07
C PHE A 335 6.50 2.92 -2.89
N ILE A 336 6.19 3.01 -4.18
CA ILE A 336 5.98 1.81 -5.00
C ILE A 336 7.23 1.59 -5.86
N THR A 337 7.61 2.54 -6.69
CA THR A 337 8.76 2.39 -7.59
C THR A 337 10.09 2.34 -6.83
N LYS A 338 10.36 3.32 -5.97
CA LYS A 338 11.67 3.44 -5.28
C LYS A 338 11.82 2.60 -4.02
N LEU A 339 10.76 1.94 -3.56
CA LEU A 339 10.80 1.19 -2.30
C LEU A 339 11.63 -0.09 -2.45
N VAL A 340 11.42 -0.85 -3.53
CA VAL A 340 12.17 -2.10 -3.73
C VAL A 340 13.65 -1.81 -3.96
N ASP A 341 13.98 -0.82 -4.78
CA ASP A 341 15.38 -0.39 -4.99
C ASP A 341 16.01 0.07 -3.67
N GLY A 342 15.28 0.88 -2.88
CA GLY A 342 15.75 1.31 -1.57
C GLY A 342 15.97 0.15 -0.60
N LEU A 343 15.06 -0.82 -0.56
CA LEU A 343 15.19 -2.04 0.23
C LEU A 343 16.38 -2.89 -0.22
N SER A 344 16.61 -3.02 -1.53
CA SER A 344 17.77 -3.74 -2.07
C SER A 344 19.08 -3.10 -1.61
N SER A 345 19.22 -1.77 -1.79
CA SER A 345 20.44 -1.05 -1.38
C SER A 345 20.67 -1.11 0.13
N ALA A 346 19.64 -0.90 0.95
CA ALA A 346 19.81 -0.96 2.40
C ALA A 346 20.11 -2.39 2.90
N LEU A 347 19.57 -3.42 2.24
CA LEU A 347 19.95 -4.79 2.53
C LEU A 347 21.42 -5.03 2.18
N GLU A 348 21.94 -4.47 1.09
CA GLU A 348 23.36 -4.59 0.69
C GLU A 348 24.31 -3.90 1.66
N GLU A 349 23.94 -2.75 2.22
CA GLU A 349 24.77 -1.98 3.15
C GLU A 349 24.91 -2.64 4.54
N GLU A 350 23.93 -3.45 4.98
CA GLU A 350 24.00 -4.10 6.29
C GLU A 350 24.81 -5.42 6.27
N ASP A 351 25.71 -5.57 7.24
CA ASP A 351 26.35 -6.85 7.53
C ASP A 351 25.36 -7.78 8.26
N LEU A 352 24.62 -8.53 7.45
CA LEU A 352 23.62 -9.48 7.92
C LEU A 352 24.22 -10.86 8.28
N VAL A 353 25.52 -11.08 8.05
CA VAL A 353 26.17 -12.39 8.26
C VAL A 353 26.22 -12.73 9.75
N GLU A 354 26.39 -11.73 10.61
CA GLU A 354 26.44 -11.91 12.08
C GLU A 354 25.09 -12.35 12.67
N PHE A 355 23.98 -12.07 11.97
CA PHE A 355 22.62 -12.37 12.44
C PHE A 355 22.05 -13.67 11.86
N LEU A 356 22.83 -14.40 11.06
CA LEU A 356 22.47 -15.75 10.60
C LEU A 356 22.53 -16.74 11.77
N GLN A 357 21.41 -16.85 12.47
CA GLN A 357 21.17 -17.85 13.48
C GLN A 357 19.89 -18.59 13.13
N GLU A 358 20.02 -19.90 12.92
CA GLU A 358 18.89 -20.77 12.69
C GLU A 358 18.04 -20.91 13.95
N LYS A 359 16.73 -21.04 13.77
CA LYS A 359 15.80 -21.39 14.84
C LYS A 359 16.25 -22.67 15.56
N GLN A 360 16.32 -22.61 16.89
CA GLN A 360 16.81 -23.71 17.75
C GLN A 360 16.10 -25.05 17.48
N GLU A 361 14.78 -25.04 17.28
CA GLU A 361 13.99 -26.24 16.95
C GLU A 361 14.44 -26.90 15.64
N ILE A 362 14.78 -26.12 14.61
CA ILE A 362 15.23 -26.62 13.30
C ILE A 362 16.63 -27.23 13.47
N ARG A 363 17.49 -26.56 14.25
CA ARG A 363 18.84 -27.03 14.56
C ARG A 363 18.82 -28.37 15.31
N GLU A 364 17.96 -28.50 16.32
CA GLU A 364 17.81 -29.72 17.11
C GLU A 364 17.24 -30.87 16.28
N LYS A 365 16.20 -30.60 15.47
CA LYS A 365 15.66 -31.59 14.52
C LYS A 365 16.71 -32.07 13.53
N ARG A 366 17.52 -31.16 12.98
CA ARG A 366 18.57 -31.54 12.04
C ARG A 366 19.67 -32.38 12.71
N ARG A 367 20.07 -32.06 13.95
CA ARG A 367 21.00 -32.91 14.71
C ARG A 367 20.43 -34.31 14.92
N LEU A 368 19.20 -34.41 15.40
CA LEU A 368 18.52 -35.69 15.60
C LEU A 368 18.47 -36.52 14.31
N TYR A 369 18.11 -35.90 13.19
CA TYR A 369 18.04 -36.61 11.90
C TYR A 369 19.41 -37.00 11.35
N ARG A 370 20.47 -36.20 11.56
CA ARG A 370 21.84 -36.62 11.22
C ARG A 370 22.30 -37.80 12.06
N ASP A 371 22.02 -37.78 13.36
CA ASP A 371 22.37 -38.89 14.26
C ASP A 371 21.62 -40.16 13.85
N GLN A 372 20.34 -40.05 13.49
CA GLN A 372 19.54 -41.16 12.94
C GLN A 372 20.10 -41.66 11.59
N GLN A 373 20.48 -40.75 10.69
CA GLN A 373 21.07 -41.13 9.40
C GLN A 373 22.39 -41.87 9.60
N GLN A 374 23.30 -41.37 10.44
CA GLN A 374 24.58 -42.03 10.73
C GLN A 374 24.38 -43.39 11.38
N ALA A 375 23.42 -43.51 12.31
CA ALA A 375 23.09 -44.78 12.93
C ALA A 375 22.55 -45.79 11.90
N LEU A 376 21.67 -45.35 10.98
CA LEU A 376 21.12 -46.18 9.92
C LEU A 376 22.19 -46.57 8.87
N GLU A 377 23.08 -45.65 8.49
CA GLU A 377 24.18 -45.93 7.57
C GLU A 377 25.19 -46.94 8.13
N HIS A 378 25.42 -46.91 9.45
CA HIS A 378 26.29 -47.87 10.10
C HIS A 378 25.60 -49.22 10.36
N ALA A 379 24.30 -49.22 10.66
CA ALA A 379 23.55 -50.43 11.00
C ALA A 379 23.13 -51.24 9.76
N LEU A 380 22.59 -50.59 8.71
CA LEU A 380 22.07 -51.26 7.50
C LEU A 380 23.06 -52.26 6.87
N PRO A 381 24.36 -51.95 6.66
CA PRO A 381 25.31 -52.88 6.08
C PRO A 381 25.50 -54.15 6.93
N LYS A 382 25.49 -54.00 8.26
CA LYS A 382 25.66 -55.12 9.21
C LYS A 382 24.41 -56.00 9.23
N THR A 383 23.23 -55.39 9.23
CA THR A 383 21.96 -56.12 9.22
C THR A 383 21.69 -56.80 7.87
N ASP A 384 22.08 -56.18 6.75
CA ASP A 384 22.02 -56.80 5.41
C ASP A 384 22.97 -58.02 5.31
N GLU A 385 24.14 -57.98 5.95
CA GLU A 385 25.05 -59.13 6.02
C GLU A 385 24.44 -60.30 6.81
N VAL A 386 23.80 -59.99 7.95
CA VAL A 386 23.10 -60.99 8.77
C VAL A 386 21.90 -61.56 8.01
N LEU A 387 21.11 -60.72 7.34
CA LEU A 387 20.00 -61.14 6.50
C LEU A 387 20.45 -62.09 5.39
N LYS A 388 21.56 -61.81 4.70
CA LYS A 388 22.14 -62.73 3.70
C LYS A 388 22.51 -64.08 4.31
N LYS A 389 23.13 -64.11 5.49
CA LYS A 389 23.48 -65.35 6.20
C LYS A 389 22.24 -66.14 6.62
N LEU A 390 21.20 -65.46 7.09
CA LEU A 390 19.93 -66.09 7.48
C LEU A 390 19.16 -66.64 6.28
N LEU A 391 19.12 -65.92 5.15
CA LEU A 391 18.54 -66.42 3.91
C LEU A 391 19.29 -67.66 3.40
N HIS A 392 20.62 -67.70 3.51
CA HIS A 392 21.41 -68.90 3.18
C HIS A 392 21.14 -70.08 4.12
N MET A 393 20.87 -69.83 5.41
CA MET A 393 20.48 -70.88 6.36
C MET A 393 19.07 -71.39 6.12
N ALA A 394 18.12 -70.50 5.80
CA ALA A 394 16.72 -70.84 5.52
C ALA A 394 16.56 -71.63 4.20
N GLN A 395 17.45 -71.42 3.22
CA GLN A 395 17.44 -72.15 1.95
C GLN A 395 17.98 -73.59 2.04
N GLY A 396 18.55 -74.00 3.19
CA GLY A 396 19.17 -75.32 3.36
C GLY A 396 20.40 -75.56 2.47
N PRO A 397 21.20 -76.61 2.72
CA PRO A 397 22.31 -76.92 1.82
C PRO A 397 21.76 -77.19 0.43
N SER A 398 22.23 -76.45 -0.57
CA SER A 398 21.97 -76.77 -1.97
C SER A 398 22.35 -78.25 -2.15
N LYS A 399 21.39 -79.09 -2.55
CA LYS A 399 21.65 -80.48 -2.91
C LYS A 399 22.83 -80.51 -3.88
N GLY A 400 24.02 -80.92 -3.41
CA GLY A 400 25.15 -81.14 -4.33
C GLY A 400 26.58 -80.85 -3.89
N LYS A 401 26.90 -80.44 -2.65
CA LYS A 401 28.31 -80.49 -2.20
C LYS A 401 28.46 -81.07 -0.81
N LYS A 402 29.05 -82.26 -0.75
CA LYS A 402 29.63 -82.85 0.46
C LYS A 402 30.66 -81.87 1.01
N LEU A 403 30.49 -81.47 2.27
CA LEU A 403 31.56 -80.90 3.08
C LEU A 403 32.44 -82.08 3.53
N GLU A 404 33.67 -82.13 3.03
CA GLU A 404 34.75 -82.86 3.72
C GLU A 404 35.29 -81.93 4.81
N PHE A 405 35.47 -82.47 6.01
CA PHE A 405 36.02 -81.79 7.18
C PHE A 405 37.51 -81.53 7.04
#